data_AF-A0A7S2MU15-F1
#
_entry.id   AF-A0A7S2MU15-F1
#
_cell.length_a   1.000
_cell.length_b   1.000
_cell.length_c   1.000
_cell.angle_alpha   90.00
_cell.angle_beta   90.00
_cell.angle_gamma   90.00
#
_symmetry.space_group_name_H-M   'P 1'
#
loop_
_entity.id
_entity.type
_entity.pdbx_description
1 polymer ?
#
loop_
_entity_poly.entity_id
_entity_poly.type
_entity_poly.pdbx_seq_one_letter_code
_entity_poly.pdbx_strand_id
1 'polypeptide(L)'
;VGSGMVRPCAGEDGAGAEQSKVQSQVDFTRFRAMLVLTAIHDVMKNESLCPTVQPEHAPFNGYKAGEVILDHDVALDYTLTFFGDLFPSYRGLDPESQRLIRFTQGKMGFNYGWLVQGESPPGALFLTFKQLI
;
A
#
# COMPACT_ATOMS: atom_id res chain seq x y z
N VAL A 1 -58.23 45.56 -4.87
CA VAL A 1 -57.24 45.76 -5.96
C VAL A 1 -56.00 46.40 -5.36
N GLY A 2 -54.84 45.73 -5.48
CA GLY A 2 -53.50 46.18 -5.02
C GLY A 2 -53.25 45.95 -3.52
N SER A 3 -52.62 44.87 -3.03
CA SER A 3 -51.34 44.21 -3.37
C SER A 3 -50.12 45.10 -3.10
N GLY A 4 -49.61 45.01 -1.86
CA GLY A 4 -48.36 45.60 -1.39
C GLY A 4 -47.59 44.54 -0.61
N MET A 5 -47.04 43.58 -1.35
CA MET A 5 -46.21 42.49 -0.84
C MET A 5 -44.81 43.03 -0.49
N VAL A 6 -44.52 43.21 0.79
CA VAL A 6 -43.15 43.36 1.28
C VAL A 6 -42.65 41.96 1.64
N ARG A 7 -41.84 41.36 0.77
CA ARG A 7 -41.10 40.12 1.08
C ARG A 7 -39.80 40.48 1.79
N PRO A 8 -39.54 39.96 3.01
CA PRO A 8 -38.22 40.01 3.59
C PRO A 8 -37.31 38.97 2.94
N CYS A 9 -36.06 39.40 2.77
CA CYS A 9 -34.81 38.71 2.44
C CYS A 9 -34.87 37.21 2.14
N ALA A 10 -34.39 36.85 0.94
CA ALA A 10 -33.92 35.51 0.64
C ALA A 10 -32.81 35.14 1.64
N GLY A 11 -33.17 34.29 2.59
CA GLY A 11 -32.20 33.54 3.38
C GLY A 11 -31.53 32.54 2.46
N GLU A 12 -30.21 32.50 2.55
CA GLU A 12 -29.35 31.54 1.88
C GLU A 12 -29.84 30.12 2.18
N ASP A 13 -30.25 29.38 1.15
CA ASP A 13 -30.48 27.93 1.22
C ASP A 13 -29.11 27.27 1.40
N GLY A 14 -28.65 27.29 2.65
CA GLY A 14 -27.50 26.56 3.14
C GLY A 14 -27.73 25.07 2.99
N ALA A 15 -26.78 24.45 2.31
CA ALA A 15 -26.55 23.03 2.19
C ALA A 15 -26.97 22.20 3.42
N GLY A 16 -27.74 21.16 3.17
CA GLY A 16 -27.97 20.06 4.10
C GLY A 16 -27.85 18.72 3.39
N ALA A 17 -26.76 18.52 2.64
CA ALA A 17 -26.39 17.17 2.21
C ALA A 17 -26.07 16.37 3.49
N GLU A 18 -26.97 15.47 3.86
CA GLU A 18 -26.78 14.52 4.94
C GLU A 18 -25.59 13.63 4.59
N GLN A 19 -24.42 14.04 5.04
CA GLN A 19 -23.20 13.24 4.94
C GLN A 19 -23.40 12.04 5.85
N SER A 20 -23.84 10.92 5.25
CA SER A 20 -23.74 9.59 5.85
C SER A 20 -22.31 9.42 6.36
N LYS A 21 -22.16 9.48 7.68
CA LYS A 21 -20.89 9.32 8.36
C LYS A 21 -20.51 7.84 8.23
N VAL A 22 -19.78 7.50 7.19
CA VAL A 22 -19.20 6.16 7.03
C VAL A 22 -18.23 5.95 8.19
N GLN A 23 -18.69 5.23 9.21
CA GLN A 23 -17.85 4.78 10.31
C GLN A 23 -16.93 3.70 9.74
N SER A 24 -15.66 4.05 9.52
CA SER A 24 -14.67 3.07 9.07
C SER A 24 -14.42 2.06 10.19
N GLN A 25 -14.91 0.84 10.01
CA GLN A 25 -14.57 -0.27 10.89
C GLN A 25 -13.13 -0.68 10.58
N VAL A 26 -12.25 -0.66 11.58
CA VAL A 26 -10.88 -1.13 11.43
C VAL A 26 -10.88 -2.65 11.34
N ASP A 27 -10.36 -3.17 10.22
CA ASP A 27 -10.09 -4.58 10.06
C ASP A 27 -8.79 -4.93 10.80
N PHE A 28 -8.94 -5.51 11.99
CA PHE A 28 -7.80 -5.89 12.84
C PHE A 28 -6.87 -6.92 12.19
N THR A 29 -7.40 -7.78 11.30
CA THR A 29 -6.61 -8.78 10.60
C THR A 29 -5.70 -8.10 9.58
N ARG A 30 -6.26 -7.20 8.76
CA ARG A 30 -5.48 -6.40 7.80
C ARG A 30 -4.48 -5.49 8.49
N PHE A 31 -4.89 -4.85 9.59
CA PHE A 31 -4.02 -3.97 10.35
C PHE A 31 -2.81 -4.72 10.93
N ARG A 32 -3.04 -5.88 11.54
CA ARG A 32 -1.96 -6.73 12.09
C ARG A 32 -1.03 -7.24 11.00
N ALA A 33 -1.59 -7.65 9.86
CA ALA A 33 -0.79 -8.10 8.71
C ALA A 33 0.12 -6.98 8.21
N MET A 34 -0.39 -5.75 8.07
CA MET A 34 0.40 -4.59 7.66
C MET A 34 1.51 -4.25 8.66
N LEU A 35 1.24 -4.27 9.98
CA LEU A 35 2.25 -3.97 11.00
C LEU A 35 3.41 -4.98 11.02
N VAL A 36 3.10 -6.27 10.95
CA VAL A 36 4.13 -7.32 10.88
C VAL A 36 4.98 -7.14 9.63
N LEU A 37 4.34 -6.78 8.52
CA LEU A 37 5.05 -6.59 7.28
C LEU A 37 5.95 -5.35 7.27
N THR A 38 5.50 -4.24 7.86
CA THR A 38 6.34 -3.03 8.02
C THR A 38 7.58 -3.34 8.86
N ALA A 39 7.45 -4.14 9.91
CA ALA A 39 8.60 -4.57 10.71
C ALA A 39 9.59 -5.42 9.89
N ILE A 40 9.10 -6.34 9.05
CA ILE A 40 9.96 -7.19 8.21
C ILE A 40 10.60 -6.39 7.08
N HIS A 41 9.86 -5.48 6.44
CA HIS A 41 10.40 -4.52 5.48
C HIS A 41 11.61 -3.76 6.05
N ASP A 42 11.49 -3.26 7.27
CA ASP A 42 12.59 -2.55 7.93
C ASP A 42 13.76 -3.46 8.31
N VAL A 43 13.53 -4.75 8.58
CA VAL A 43 14.61 -5.74 8.75
C VAL A 43 15.45 -5.87 7.47
N MET A 44 14.83 -5.76 6.29
CA MET A 44 15.54 -5.81 5.00
C MET A 44 16.41 -4.58 4.72
N LYS A 45 16.36 -3.53 5.57
CA LYS A 45 17.35 -2.43 5.54
C LYS A 45 18.71 -2.84 6.10
N ASN A 46 18.79 -3.97 6.80
CA ASN A 46 20.06 -4.54 7.20
C ASN A 46 20.62 -5.38 6.04
N GLU A 47 21.59 -4.82 5.32
CA GLU A 47 22.20 -5.45 4.14
C GLU A 47 22.76 -6.86 4.41
N SER A 48 23.14 -7.17 5.66
CA SER A 48 23.60 -8.53 6.02
C SER A 48 22.49 -9.58 6.00
N LEU A 49 21.22 -9.15 6.01
CA LEU A 49 20.03 -10.00 5.96
C LEU A 49 19.40 -10.03 4.57
N CYS A 50 19.93 -9.25 3.61
CA CYS A 50 19.43 -9.24 2.24
C CYS A 50 19.66 -10.60 1.56
N PRO A 51 18.65 -11.13 0.85
CA PRO A 51 18.76 -12.44 0.21
C PRO A 51 19.69 -12.39 -1.01
N THR A 52 20.35 -13.51 -1.26
CA THR A 52 21.03 -13.78 -2.53
C THR A 52 20.10 -14.60 -3.42
N VAL A 53 20.02 -14.25 -4.70
CA VAL A 53 19.17 -14.97 -5.66
C VAL A 53 19.71 -16.39 -5.86
N GLN A 54 18.92 -17.39 -5.43
CA GLN A 54 19.22 -18.80 -5.68
C GLN A 54 19.08 -19.13 -7.18
N PRO A 55 19.88 -20.07 -7.72
CA PRO A 55 19.85 -20.45 -9.14
C PRO A 55 18.46 -20.84 -9.66
N GLU A 56 17.64 -21.48 -8.83
CA GLU A 56 16.30 -21.97 -9.17
C GLU A 56 15.27 -20.85 -9.27
N HIS A 57 15.55 -19.68 -8.67
CA HIS A 57 14.69 -18.51 -8.64
C HIS A 57 15.11 -17.43 -9.66
N ALA A 58 16.20 -17.67 -10.39
CA ALA A 58 16.74 -16.71 -11.35
C ALA A 58 16.07 -16.81 -12.73
N PRO A 59 15.90 -15.69 -13.45
CA PRO A 59 16.09 -14.32 -12.98
C PRO A 59 14.92 -13.84 -12.11
N PHE A 60 15.19 -12.95 -11.15
CA PHE A 60 14.16 -12.34 -10.31
C PHE A 60 14.24 -10.82 -10.39
N ASN A 61 13.21 -10.16 -10.92
CA ASN A 61 13.15 -8.69 -11.06
C ASN A 61 14.43 -8.05 -11.63
N GLY A 62 15.09 -8.73 -12.59
CA GLY A 62 16.33 -8.26 -13.22
C GLY A 62 17.63 -8.74 -12.56
N TYR A 63 17.56 -9.33 -11.37
CA TYR A 63 18.70 -9.91 -10.67
C TYR A 63 19.01 -11.33 -11.18
N LYS A 64 20.30 -11.66 -11.28
CA LYS A 64 20.81 -12.97 -11.70
C LYS A 64 21.10 -13.87 -10.50
N ALA A 65 21.23 -15.16 -10.75
CA ALA A 65 21.68 -16.11 -9.75
C ALA A 65 23.02 -15.67 -9.12
N GLY A 66 23.10 -15.71 -7.79
CA GLY A 66 24.27 -15.30 -7.02
C GLY A 66 24.37 -13.80 -6.74
N GLU A 67 23.49 -12.95 -7.30
CA GLU A 67 23.45 -11.52 -6.96
C GLU A 67 22.70 -11.30 -5.64
N VAL A 68 23.21 -10.38 -4.82
CA VAL A 68 22.57 -9.94 -3.57
C VAL A 68 21.56 -8.84 -3.89
N ILE A 69 20.33 -8.98 -3.40
CA ILE A 69 19.28 -7.99 -3.59
C ILE A 69 19.39 -6.95 -2.46
N LEU A 70 20.03 -5.80 -2.75
CA LEU A 70 20.20 -4.71 -1.78
C LEU A 70 19.01 -3.74 -1.76
N ASP A 71 18.16 -3.77 -2.78
CA ASP A 71 16.89 -3.08 -2.77
C ASP A 71 15.93 -3.79 -1.79
N HIS A 72 15.58 -3.10 -0.71
CA HIS A 72 14.83 -3.68 0.41
C HIS A 72 13.39 -4.06 0.03
N ASP A 73 12.75 -3.33 -0.88
CA ASP A 73 11.41 -3.68 -1.40
C ASP A 73 11.49 -4.98 -2.21
N VAL A 74 12.49 -5.10 -3.08
CA VAL A 74 12.72 -6.30 -3.90
C VAL A 74 13.18 -7.49 -3.05
N ALA A 75 14.00 -7.25 -2.02
CA ALA A 75 14.46 -8.26 -1.08
C ALA A 75 13.29 -8.86 -0.29
N LEU A 76 12.36 -8.00 0.16
CA LEU A 76 11.15 -8.45 0.82
C LEU A 76 10.26 -9.25 -0.14
N ASP A 77 10.03 -8.77 -1.37
CA ASP A 77 9.21 -9.49 -2.36
C ASP A 77 9.78 -10.88 -2.68
N TYR A 78 11.11 -10.97 -2.83
CA TYR A 78 11.81 -12.23 -3.02
C TYR A 78 11.58 -13.19 -1.86
N THR A 79 11.76 -12.69 -0.63
CA THR A 79 11.62 -13.51 0.58
C THR A 79 10.18 -13.99 0.77
N LEU A 80 9.19 -13.12 0.56
CA LEU A 80 7.77 -13.50 0.67
C LEU A 80 7.35 -14.48 -0.44
N THR A 81 7.97 -14.39 -1.63
CA THR A 81 7.63 -15.23 -2.78
C THR A 81 8.17 -16.65 -2.65
N PHE A 82 9.43 -16.81 -2.23
CA PHE A 82 10.08 -18.13 -2.19
C PHE A 82 10.24 -18.71 -0.79
N PHE A 83 10.23 -17.86 0.24
CA PHE A 83 10.48 -18.24 1.63
C PHE A 83 9.36 -17.74 2.56
N GLY A 84 8.13 -17.65 2.06
CA GLY A 84 6.97 -17.21 2.85
C GLY A 84 6.74 -18.02 4.13
N ASP A 85 7.22 -19.27 4.17
CA ASP A 85 7.15 -20.13 5.36
C ASP A 85 8.04 -19.65 6.51
N LEU A 86 9.06 -18.81 6.25
CA LEU A 86 9.82 -18.11 7.30
C LEU A 86 8.94 -17.11 8.08
N PHE A 87 7.78 -16.76 7.53
CA PHE A 87 6.81 -15.86 8.13
C PHE A 87 5.46 -16.57 8.30
N PRO A 88 5.29 -17.40 9.36
CA PRO A 88 4.03 -18.12 9.59
C PRO A 88 2.80 -17.21 9.60
N SER A 89 2.94 -15.99 10.13
CA SER A 89 1.90 -14.96 10.13
C SER A 89 1.51 -14.47 8.73
N TYR A 90 2.44 -14.46 7.77
CA TYR A 90 2.17 -14.15 6.37
C TYR A 90 1.54 -15.35 5.66
N ARG A 91 2.12 -16.55 5.86
CA ARG A 91 1.65 -17.79 5.23
C ARG A 91 0.22 -18.17 5.63
N GLY A 92 -0.17 -17.81 6.85
CA GLY A 92 -1.52 -18.00 7.39
C GLY A 92 -2.58 -17.04 6.86
N LEU A 93 -2.20 -16.02 6.09
CA LEU A 93 -3.16 -15.12 5.43
C LEU A 93 -3.80 -15.81 4.23
N ASP A 94 -5.01 -15.37 3.87
CA ASP A 94 -5.64 -15.79 2.63
C ASP A 94 -4.83 -15.32 1.40
N PRO A 95 -4.95 -16.01 0.25
CA PRO A 95 -4.17 -15.68 -0.94
C PRO A 95 -4.38 -14.25 -1.46
N GLU A 96 -5.56 -13.66 -1.24
CA GLU A 96 -5.86 -12.30 -1.68
C GLU A 96 -5.06 -11.28 -0.84
N SER A 97 -5.08 -11.43 0.48
CA SER A 97 -4.27 -10.64 1.40
C SER A 97 -2.78 -10.77 1.11
N GLN A 98 -2.28 -11.98 0.84
CA GLN A 98 -0.88 -12.20 0.45
C GLN A 98 -0.51 -11.47 -0.86
N ARG A 99 -1.43 -11.47 -1.83
CA ARG A 99 -1.27 -10.75 -3.11
C ARG A 99 -1.22 -9.23 -2.89
N LEU A 100 -2.16 -8.69 -2.11
CA LEU A 100 -2.24 -7.26 -1.81
C LEU A 100 -0.99 -6.78 -1.08
N ILE A 101 -0.52 -7.55 -0.11
CA ILE A 101 0.71 -7.29 0.62
C ILE A 101 1.91 -7.17 -0.33
N ARG A 102 2.14 -8.18 -1.19
CA ARG A 102 3.24 -8.16 -2.17
C ARG A 102 3.12 -6.99 -3.14
N PHE A 103 1.90 -6.68 -3.56
CA PHE A 103 1.65 -5.52 -4.40
C PHE A 103 2.08 -4.22 -3.71
N THR A 104 1.59 -3.98 -2.49
CA THR A 104 1.83 -2.72 -1.78
C THR A 104 3.28 -2.49 -1.39
N GLN A 105 4.06 -3.57 -1.22
CA GLN A 105 5.37 -3.50 -0.56
C GLN A 105 6.54 -3.96 -1.43
N GLY A 106 6.26 -4.70 -2.52
CA GLY A 106 7.28 -5.14 -3.48
C GLY A 106 7.13 -4.55 -4.88
N LYS A 107 5.94 -4.03 -5.25
CA LYS A 107 5.63 -3.64 -6.65
C LYS A 107 5.19 -2.21 -6.85
N MET A 108 4.76 -1.51 -5.80
CA MET A 108 4.35 -0.11 -5.99
C MET A 108 5.52 0.82 -6.32
N GLY A 109 6.76 0.44 -5.99
CA GLY A 109 7.93 1.32 -6.17
C GLY A 109 7.71 2.70 -5.55
N PHE A 110 6.90 2.73 -4.50
CA PHE A 110 6.30 3.95 -3.97
C PHE A 110 6.64 4.11 -2.51
N ASN A 111 7.51 5.08 -2.24
CA ASN A 111 7.92 5.43 -0.90
C ASN A 111 6.85 6.34 -0.27
N TYR A 112 6.09 5.81 0.71
CA TYR A 112 5.11 6.60 1.45
C TYR A 112 5.75 7.77 2.23
N GLY A 113 7.02 7.65 2.61
CA GLY A 113 7.80 8.76 3.19
C GLY A 113 7.97 9.90 2.20
N TRP A 114 8.34 9.60 0.96
CA TRP A 114 8.44 10.62 -0.10
C TRP A 114 7.10 11.26 -0.44
N LEU A 115 5.97 10.55 -0.32
CA LEU A 115 4.64 11.16 -0.46
C LEU A 115 4.34 12.16 0.65
N VAL A 116 4.58 11.75 1.90
CA VAL A 116 4.32 12.58 3.08
C VAL A 116 5.27 13.79 3.12
N GLN A 117 6.46 13.68 2.52
CA GLN A 117 7.45 14.76 2.37
C GLN A 117 7.24 15.61 1.10
N GLY A 118 6.34 15.22 0.20
CA GLY A 118 6.10 15.90 -1.09
C GLY A 118 7.22 15.73 -2.13
N GLU A 119 8.14 14.78 -1.91
CA GLU A 119 9.35 14.57 -2.71
C GLU A 119 9.17 13.56 -3.85
N SER A 120 8.11 12.74 -3.84
CA SER A 120 7.79 11.86 -4.97
C SER A 120 6.62 12.40 -5.79
N PRO A 121 6.79 12.57 -7.12
CA PRO A 121 5.68 12.92 -8.00
C PRO A 121 4.57 11.85 -7.92
N PRO A 122 3.28 12.23 -7.96
CA PRO A 122 2.15 11.28 -7.91
C PRO A 122 2.12 10.27 -9.07
N GLY A 123 2.91 10.50 -10.12
CA GLY A 123 2.90 9.69 -11.35
C GLY A 123 3.24 8.22 -11.13
N ALA A 124 4.19 7.89 -10.25
CA ALA A 124 4.55 6.50 -9.96
C ALA A 124 3.38 5.74 -9.30
N LEU A 125 2.66 6.40 -8.38
CA LEU A 125 1.44 5.89 -7.77
C LEU A 125 0.36 5.59 -8.82
N PHE A 126 0.06 6.57 -9.68
CA PHE A 126 -1.05 6.47 -10.62
C PHE A 126 -0.82 5.46 -11.74
N LEU A 127 0.43 5.20 -12.13
CA LEU A 127 0.75 4.16 -13.13
C LEU A 127 0.45 2.76 -12.61
N THR A 128 0.84 2.46 -11.37
CA THR A 128 0.66 1.13 -10.77
C THR A 128 -0.80 0.91 -10.35
N PHE A 129 -1.46 1.94 -9.82
CA PHE A 129 -2.89 1.85 -9.47
C PHE A 129 -3.78 1.56 -10.69
N LYS A 130 -3.48 2.14 -11.86
CA LYS A 130 -4.21 1.84 -13.11
C LYS A 130 -4.12 0.37 -13.56
N GLN A 131 -3.15 -0.40 -13.09
CA GLN A 131 -3.02 -1.81 -13.44
C GLN A 131 -3.88 -2.73 -12.56
N LEU A 132 -4.46 -2.20 -11.48
CA LEU A 132 -5.30 -2.95 -10.54
C LEU A 132 -6.80 -2.75 -10.75
N ILE A 133 -7.20 -1.78 -11.57
CA ILE A 133 -8.60 -1.43 -11.90
C ILE A 133 -8.87 -1.86 -13.34
#